data_AF-A0A938U7I2-F1
#
_entry.id   AF-A0A938U7I2-F1
#
_cell.length_a   1.000
_cell.length_b   1.000
_cell.length_c   1.000
_cell.angle_alpha   90.00
_cell.angle_beta   90.00
_cell.angle_gamma   90.00
#
_symmetry.space_group_name_H-M   'P 1'
#
loop_
_entity.id
_entity.type
_entity.pdbx_description
1 polymer ?
#
loop_
_entity_poly.entity_id
_entity_poly.type
_entity_poly.pdbx_seq_one_letter_code
_entity_poly.pdbx_strand_id
1 'polypeptide(L)' 'MITDTEIKIKGFRILFESLGEVEAERFIALIMREPFDYTQWQRALLLEKSVAEISHAAMDLRQGDQAVKEYE' A
#
# COMPACT_ATOMS: atom_id res chain seq x y z
N MET A 1 3.88 8.19 -16.58
CA MET A 1 3.36 8.20 -15.20
C MET A 1 1.85 8.04 -15.30
N ILE A 2 1.26 7.11 -14.54
CA ILE A 2 -0.20 6.99 -14.45
C ILE A 2 -0.73 8.28 -13.82
N THR A 3 -1.82 8.81 -14.38
CA THR A 3 -2.51 9.98 -13.83
C THR A 3 -3.37 9.60 -12.64
N ASP A 4 -3.66 10.58 -11.77
CA ASP A 4 -4.56 10.39 -10.63
C ASP A 4 -5.93 9.87 -11.05
N THR A 5 -6.42 10.27 -12.23
CA THR A 5 -7.69 9.78 -12.77
C THR A 5 -7.60 8.29 -13.12
N GLU A 6 -6.54 7.89 -13.82
CA GLU A 6 -6.32 6.49 -14.19
C GLU A 6 -6.14 5.59 -12.97
N ILE A 7 -5.44 6.07 -11.93
CA ILE A 7 -5.25 5.32 -10.68
C ILE A 7 -6.59 5.09 -9.96
N LYS A 8 -7.46 6.10 -9.92
CA LYS A 8 -8.79 6.01 -9.31
C LYS A 8 -9.70 5.05 -10.07
N ILE A 9 -9.76 5.17 -11.41
CA ILE A 9 -10.58 4.28 -12.24
C ILE A 9 -10.15 2.82 -12.04
N LYS A 10 -8.85 2.55 -12.04
CA LYS A 10 -8.32 1.21 -11.80
C LYS A 10 -8.65 0.70 -10.39
N GLY A 11 -8.49 1.56 -9.37
CA GLY A 11 -8.81 1.22 -7.98
C GLY A 11 -10.29 0.88 -7.78
N PHE A 12 -11.20 1.68 -8.34
CA PHE A 12 -12.63 1.40 -8.27
C PHE A 12 -12.98 0.06 -8.92
N ARG A 13 -12.44 -0.22 -10.12
CA ARG A 13 -12.69 -1.51 -10.78
C ARG A 13 -12.30 -2.70 -9.91
N ILE A 14 -11.10 -2.67 -9.33
CA ILE A 14 -10.63 -3.75 -8.45
C ILE A 14 -11.53 -3.89 -7.21
N LEU A 15 -11.95 -2.76 -6.63
CA LEU A 15 -12.84 -2.76 -5.46
C LEU A 15 -14.19 -3.41 -5.79
N PHE A 16 -14.81 -3.03 -6.90
CA PHE A 16 -16.08 -3.59 -7.38
C PHE A 16 -15.96 -5.07 -7.72
N GLU A 17 -14.87 -5.49 -8.38
CA GLU A 17 -14.61 -6.90 -8.70
C GLU A 17 -14.39 -7.75 -7.44
N SER A 18 -13.80 -7.18 -6.39
CA SER A 18 -13.46 -7.92 -5.16
C SER A 18 -14.60 -7.98 -4.15
N LEU A 19 -15.38 -6.91 -4.00
CA LEU A 19 -16.43 -6.80 -2.97
C LEU A 19 -17.85 -6.91 -3.53
N GLY A 20 -18.05 -6.67 -4.83
CA GLY A 20 -19.36 -6.47 -5.42
C GLY A 20 -19.90 -5.05 -5.24
N GLU A 21 -20.95 -4.69 -5.99
CA GLU A 21 -21.45 -3.31 -6.09
C GLU A 21 -21.87 -2.70 -4.74
N VAL A 22 -22.71 -3.40 -3.99
CA VAL A 22 -23.29 -2.87 -2.74
C VAL A 22 -22.22 -2.67 -1.66
N GLU A 23 -21.30 -3.63 -1.53
CA GLU A 23 -20.25 -3.60 -0.51
C GLU A 23 -19.14 -2.59 -0.85
N ALA A 24 -18.80 -2.46 -2.14
CA ALA A 24 -17.85 -1.45 -2.62
C ALA A 24 -18.36 -0.03 -2.36
N GLU A 25 -19.63 0.25 -2.67
CA GLU A 25 -20.26 1.54 -2.37
C GLU A 25 -20.27 1.83 -0.87
N ARG A 26 -20.61 0.83 -0.03
CA ARG A 26 -20.56 0.99 1.44
C ARG A 26 -19.14 1.28 1.92
N PHE A 27 -18.13 0.60 1.38
CA PHE A 27 -16.73 0.84 1.71
C PHE A 27 -16.31 2.28 1.39
N ILE A 28 -16.62 2.78 0.18
CA ILE A 28 -16.31 4.17 -0.21
C ILE A 28 -16.99 5.15 0.74
N ALA A 29 -18.26 4.93 1.07
CA ALA A 29 -19.00 5.78 2.00
C ALA A 29 -18.37 5.80 3.40
N LEU A 30 -17.87 4.67 3.91
CA LEU A 30 -17.16 4.61 5.20
C LEU A 30 -15.84 5.37 5.16
N ILE A 31 -15.03 5.16 4.12
CA ILE A 31 -13.75 5.87 3.93
C ILE A 31 -13.94 7.39 3.79
N MET A 32 -15.04 7.84 3.19
CA MET A 32 -15.34 9.27 3.07
C MET A 32 -15.86 9.92 4.35
N ARG A 33 -16.44 9.14 5.28
CA ARG A 33 -17.04 9.68 6.51
C ARG A 33 -16.04 9.90 7.62
N GLU A 34 -14.95 9.14 7.64
CA GLU A 34 -13.94 9.19 8.69
C GLU A 34 -12.61 9.67 8.12
N PRO A 35 -11.85 10.53 8.84
CA PRO A 35 -10.51 10.88 8.43
C PRO A 35 -9.63 9.63 8.40
N PHE A 36 -9.06 9.33 7.24
CA PHE A 36 -8.19 8.18 7.06
C PHE A 36 -6.87 8.37 7.81
N ASP A 37 -6.66 7.57 8.86
CA ASP A 37 -5.38 7.54 9.58
C ASP A 37 -4.36 6.68 8.82
N TYR A 38 -3.56 7.36 7.99
CA TYR A 38 -2.47 6.74 7.24
C TYR A 38 -1.46 6.01 8.15
N THR A 39 -1.22 6.50 9.37
CA THR A 39 -0.27 5.87 10.31
C THR A 39 -0.82 4.57 10.85
N GLN A 40 -2.10 4.54 11.21
CA GLN A 40 -2.76 3.33 11.66
C GLN A 40 -2.85 2.29 10.53
N TRP A 41 -3.25 2.71 9.33
CA TRP A 41 -3.31 1.83 8.17
C TRP A 41 -1.95 1.22 7.82
N GLN A 42 -0.90 2.03 7.78
CA GLN A 42 0.46 1.56 7.52
C GLN A 42 0.92 0.55 8.58
N ARG A 43 0.65 0.82 9.86
CA ARG A 43 0.98 -0.13 10.95
C ARG A 43 0.21 -1.44 10.81
N ALA A 44 -1.05 -1.41 10.41
CA ALA A 44 -1.85 -2.63 10.17
C ALA A 44 -1.31 -3.50 9.03
N LEU A 45 -0.83 -2.88 7.95
CA LEU A 45 -0.15 -3.58 6.86
C LEU A 45 1.20 -4.18 7.27
N LEU A 46 1.89 -3.49 8.17
CA LEU A 46 3.19 -3.89 8.68
C LEU A 46 3.09 -4.85 9.87
N LEU A 47 1.91 -5.10 10.45
CA LEU A 47 1.75 -5.93 11.64
C LEU A 47 2.17 -7.40 11.45
N GLU A 48 2.37 -7.86 10.21
CA GLU A 48 3.00 -9.15 9.92
C GLU A 48 4.53 -9.14 10.11
N LYS A 49 5.16 -7.98 10.27
CA LYS A 49 6.60 -7.78 10.46
C LYS A 49 6.87 -6.73 11.54
N SER A 50 7.61 -7.09 12.57
CA SER A 50 8.13 -6.13 13.55
C SER A 50 8.93 -5.00 12.87
N VAL A 51 9.01 -3.84 13.53
CA VAL A 51 9.84 -2.71 13.09
C VAL A 51 11.29 -3.14 12.85
N ALA A 52 11.81 -4.08 13.64
CA ALA A 52 13.14 -4.65 13.46
C ALA A 52 13.25 -5.44 12.14
N GLU A 53 12.26 -6.27 11.80
CA GLU A 53 12.25 -7.02 10.53
C GLU A 53 12.15 -6.10 9.31
N ILE A 54 11.37 -5.03 9.41
CA ILE A 54 11.27 -4.01 8.36
C ILE A 54 12.60 -3.27 8.19
N SER A 55 13.23 -2.89 9.31
CA SER A 55 14.54 -2.25 9.29
C SER A 55 15.61 -3.17 8.72
N HIS A 56 15.60 -4.46 9.07
CA HIS A 56 16.54 -5.44 8.55
C HIS A 56 16.35 -5.65 7.04
N ALA A 57 15.11 -5.84 6.59
CA ALA A 57 14.81 -5.96 5.16
C ALA A 57 15.22 -4.71 4.36
N ALA A 58 15.04 -3.51 4.94
CA ALA A 58 15.49 -2.26 4.32
C ALA A 58 17.03 -2.15 4.26
N MET A 59 17.74 -2.63 5.29
CA MET A 59 19.21 -2.69 5.29
C MET A 59 19.76 -3.71 4.29
N ASP A 60 19.12 -4.88 4.18
CA ASP A 60 19.51 -5.92 3.22
C ASP A 60 19.35 -5.44 1.77
N LEU A 61 18.25 -4.75 1.46
CA LEU A 61 18.04 -4.10 0.15
C LEU A 61 19.16 -3.10 -0.17
N ARG A 62 19.55 -2.27 0.81
CA ARG A 62 20.60 -1.26 0.63
C ARG A 62 22.00 -1.89 0.45
N GLN A 63 22.29 -2.99 1.13
CA GLN A 63 23.54 -3.72 1.00
C GLN A 63 23.65 -4.41 -0.37
N GLY A 64 22.54 -4.99 -0.86
CA GLY A 64 22.47 -5.57 -2.21
C GLY A 64 22.71 -4.54 -3.31
N ASP A 65 22.13 -3.34 -3.20
CA ASP A 65 22.34 -2.24 -4.16
C ASP A 65 23.77 -1.68 -4.14
N GLN A 66 24.45 -1.68 -2.98
CA GLN A 66 25.85 -1.28 -2.88
C GLN A 66 26.79 -2.32 -3.48
N ALA A 67 26.51 -3.61 -3.29
CA ALA A 67 27.31 -4.68 -3.90
C ALA A 67 27.21 -4.66 -5.43
N VAL A 68 26.02 -4.38 -6.01
CA VAL A 68 25.87 -4.31 -7.47
C VAL A 68 26.61 -3.10 -8.08
N LYS A 69 26.67 -1.97 -7.37
CA LYS A 69 27.39 -0.76 -7.82
C LYS A 69 28.92 -0.85 -7.70
N GLU A 70 29.45 -1.79 -6.92
CA GLU A 70 30.89 -1.96 -6.74
C GLU A 70 31.52 -2.87 -7.83
N TYR A 71 30.68 -3.48 -8.68
CA TYR A 71 31.10 -4.35 -9.80
C TYR A 71 30.74 -3.80 -11.20
N GLU A 72 30.26 -2.56 -11.32
CA GLU A 72 30.12 -1.80 -12.59
C GLU A 72 31.19 -0.70 -12.70
#